data_AF-A0A1A3SU95-F1
#
_entry.id   AF-A0A1A3SU95-F1
#
_cell.length_a   1.000
_cell.length_b   1.000
_cell.length_c   1.000
_cell.angle_alpha   90.00
_cell.angle_beta   90.00
_cell.angle_gamma   90.00
#
_symmetry.space_group_name_H-M   'P 1'
#
loop_
_entity.id
_entity.type
_entity.pdbx_description
1 polymer ?
#
loop_
_entity_poly.entity_id
_entity_poly.type
_entity_poly.pdbx_seq_one_letter_code
_entity_poly.pdbx_strand_id
1 'polypeptide(L)'
;MIVPETFELDDVDGHATAIAQEVPKAQRPTYDGHWVAAGSREVFQIARCPHVSHDHDVHIERRGYKGISIPLTVEAENFRGGMLEMELKESARIDV
;
A
#
# COMPACT_ATOMS: atom_id res chain seq x y z
N MET A 1 -0.06 4.53 -0.12
CA MET A 1 -0.43 5.96 -0.27
C MET A 1 0.85 6.75 -0.12
N ILE A 2 1.19 7.65 -1.04
CA ILE A 2 2.47 8.41 -1.01
C ILE A 2 2.22 9.75 -0.32
N VAL A 3 3.11 10.16 0.59
CA VAL A 3 3.22 11.55 1.09
C VAL A 3 4.70 11.96 1.10
N PRO A 4 5.22 12.71 0.11
CA PRO A 4 6.57 13.25 0.18
C PRO A 4 6.65 14.45 1.14
N GLU A 5 7.87 14.76 1.57
CA GLU A 5 8.25 15.71 2.64
C GLU A 5 7.84 17.19 2.41
N THR A 6 7.19 17.49 1.28
CA THR A 6 6.52 18.78 1.00
C THR A 6 5.27 18.49 0.18
N PHE A 7 4.12 18.47 0.84
CA PHE A 7 2.83 18.21 0.21
C PHE A 7 1.83 19.20 0.80
N GLU A 8 1.53 20.25 0.04
CA GLU A 8 0.39 21.10 0.35
C GLU A 8 -0.87 20.31 -0.01
N LEU A 9 -1.85 20.25 0.91
CA LEU A 9 -3.06 19.43 0.80
C LEU A 9 -3.89 19.69 -0.46
N ASP A 10 -3.64 20.79 -1.16
CA ASP A 10 -4.36 21.21 -2.36
C ASP A 10 -3.80 20.61 -3.66
N ASP A 11 -2.62 19.97 -3.64
CA ASP A 11 -1.92 19.45 -4.84
C ASP A 11 -2.05 17.92 -5.05
N VAL A 12 -2.79 17.24 -4.16
CA VAL A 12 -3.00 15.78 -4.20
C VAL A 12 -3.64 15.35 -5.51
N ASP A 13 -4.73 16.03 -5.87
CA ASP A 13 -5.58 15.66 -6.98
C ASP A 13 -4.89 15.96 -8.32
N GLY A 14 -4.14 17.06 -8.39
CA GLY A 14 -3.32 17.43 -9.54
C GLY A 14 -2.22 16.40 -9.79
N HIS A 15 -1.48 16.02 -8.75
CA HIS A 15 -0.39 15.05 -8.86
C HIS A 15 -0.89 13.64 -9.19
N ALA A 16 -1.97 13.20 -8.54
CA ALA A 16 -2.59 11.90 -8.82
C ALA A 16 -3.11 11.83 -10.26
N THR A 17 -3.73 12.91 -10.74
CA THR A 17 -4.22 13.02 -12.12
C THR A 17 -3.07 12.98 -13.12
N ALA A 18 -1.96 13.68 -12.85
CA ALA A 18 -0.79 13.66 -13.73
C ALA A 18 -0.18 12.25 -13.85
N ILE A 19 0.00 11.53 -12.72
CA ILE A 19 0.51 10.15 -12.72
C ILE A 19 -0.42 9.22 -13.50
N ALA A 20 -1.73 9.33 -13.25
CA ALA A 20 -2.72 8.49 -13.92
C ALA A 20 -2.74 8.69 -15.44
N GLN A 21 -2.50 9.92 -15.91
CA GLN A 21 -2.43 10.25 -17.34
C GLN A 21 -1.13 9.78 -18.00
N GLU A 22 0.00 9.90 -17.31
CA GLU A 22 1.30 9.52 -17.86
C GLU A 22 1.48 8.00 -17.89
N VAL A 23 1.25 7.30 -16.77
CA VAL A 23 1.46 5.86 -16.67
C VAL A 23 0.54 5.27 -15.57
N PRO A 24 -0.42 4.37 -15.91
CA PRO A 24 -1.31 3.75 -14.92
C PRO A 24 -0.60 2.96 -13.81
N LYS A 25 0.67 2.59 -14.03
CA LYS A 25 1.57 1.94 -13.06
C LYS A 25 2.96 2.58 -13.14
N ALA A 26 3.37 3.30 -12.11
CA ALA A 26 4.68 3.96 -12.07
C ALA A 26 5.50 3.46 -10.88
N GLN A 27 6.79 3.19 -11.09
CA GLN A 27 7.76 2.97 -10.02
C GLN A 27 8.38 4.30 -9.62
N ARG A 28 8.42 4.63 -8.32
CA ARG A 28 9.09 5.83 -7.83
C ARG A 28 10.30 5.45 -6.98
N PRO A 29 11.41 6.21 -7.04
CA PRO A 29 12.60 5.94 -6.21
C PRO A 29 12.37 6.25 -4.72
N THR A 30 11.32 7.01 -4.37
CA THR A 30 10.95 7.31 -2.99
C THR A 30 10.37 6.07 -2.30
N TYR A 31 10.66 5.90 -1.01
CA TYR A 31 10.17 4.78 -0.19
C TYR A 31 10.51 3.41 -0.80
N ASP A 32 11.80 3.08 -0.87
CA ASP A 32 12.30 1.75 -1.28
C ASP A 32 11.82 1.23 -2.65
N GLY A 33 11.40 2.11 -3.57
CA GLY A 33 11.03 1.70 -4.92
C GLY A 33 9.58 1.25 -5.09
N HIS A 34 8.64 1.71 -4.27
CA HIS A 34 7.23 1.29 -4.35
C HIS A 34 6.58 1.63 -5.71
N TRP A 35 5.66 0.75 -6.11
CA TRP A 35 4.79 0.94 -7.27
C TRP A 35 3.53 1.70 -6.89
N VAL A 36 3.15 2.65 -7.74
CA VAL A 36 1.92 3.44 -7.61
C VAL A 36 0.92 2.99 -8.66
N ALA A 37 -0.28 2.65 -8.21
CA ALA A 37 -1.46 2.52 -9.08
C ALA A 37 -2.35 3.75 -8.84
N ALA A 38 -2.51 4.58 -9.88
CA ALA A 38 -3.30 5.81 -9.81
C ALA A 38 -4.69 5.70 -10.47
N GLY A 39 -4.90 4.66 -11.28
CA GLY A 39 -6.18 4.39 -11.92
C GLY A 39 -7.08 3.47 -11.09
N SER A 40 -8.39 3.76 -11.05
CA SER A 40 -9.36 2.97 -10.30
C SER A 40 -9.39 1.50 -10.75
N ARG A 41 -9.28 1.26 -12.07
CA ARG A 41 -9.25 -0.08 -12.64
C ARG A 41 -8.05 -0.88 -12.13
N GLU A 42 -6.87 -0.28 -12.13
CA GLU A 42 -5.63 -0.91 -11.68
C GLU A 42 -5.68 -1.19 -10.16
N VAL A 43 -6.19 -0.24 -9.37
CA VAL A 43 -6.41 -0.42 -7.92
C VAL A 43 -7.39 -1.58 -7.66
N PHE A 44 -8.53 -1.64 -8.35
CA PHE A 44 -9.51 -2.71 -8.16
C PHE A 44 -8.99 -4.09 -8.56
N GLN A 45 -8.14 -4.17 -9.60
CA GLN A 45 -7.50 -5.44 -9.98
C GLN A 45 -6.55 -5.93 -8.89
N ILE A 46 -5.72 -5.04 -8.33
CA ILE A 46 -4.76 -5.40 -7.29
C ILE A 46 -5.47 -5.78 -5.99
N ALA A 47 -6.44 -4.96 -5.55
CA ALA A 47 -7.17 -5.16 -4.30
C ALA A 47 -7.97 -6.48 -4.25
N ARG A 48 -8.27 -7.07 -5.40
CA ARG A 48 -9.03 -8.34 -5.51
C ARG A 48 -8.17 -9.52 -5.97
N CYS A 49 -6.88 -9.32 -6.20
CA CYS A 49 -6.00 -10.36 -6.71
C CYS A 49 -5.65 -11.34 -5.57
N PRO A 50 -6.00 -12.64 -5.68
CA PRO A 50 -5.68 -13.63 -4.65
C PRO A 50 -4.19 -13.96 -4.56
N HIS A 51 -3.38 -13.46 -5.50
CA HIS A 51 -1.93 -13.67 -5.56
C HIS A 51 -1.14 -12.52 -4.93
N VAL A 52 -1.82 -11.45 -4.49
CA VAL A 52 -1.20 -10.30 -3.81
C VAL A 52 -1.51 -10.41 -2.32
N SER A 53 -0.45 -10.52 -1.52
CA SER A 53 -0.53 -10.46 -0.07
C SER A 53 -0.47 -9.01 0.39
N HIS A 54 -1.32 -8.64 1.34
CA HIS A 54 -1.26 -7.38 2.08
C HIS A 54 -0.83 -7.60 3.54
N ASP A 55 -0.37 -8.80 3.86
CA ASP A 55 -0.03 -9.17 5.21
C ASP A 55 1.29 -8.56 5.67
N HIS A 56 1.26 -7.85 6.80
CA HIS A 56 2.49 -7.40 7.43
C HIS A 56 3.22 -8.58 8.08
N ASP A 57 4.34 -8.96 7.46
CA ASP A 57 5.18 -10.10 7.82
C ASP A 57 6.17 -9.76 8.96
N VAL A 58 5.62 -9.39 10.12
CA VAL A 58 6.40 -8.99 11.32
C VAL A 58 7.29 -10.10 11.88
N HIS A 59 7.03 -11.36 11.52
CA HIS A 59 7.81 -12.52 11.94
C HIS A 59 8.84 -12.97 10.89
N ILE A 60 8.88 -12.32 9.72
CA ILE A 60 9.81 -12.63 8.62
C ILE A 60 9.67 -14.10 8.18
N GLU A 61 8.46 -14.63 8.20
CA GLU A 61 8.16 -16.02 7.83
C GLU A 61 7.77 -16.14 6.35
N ARG A 62 7.52 -15.00 5.69
CA ARG A 62 7.04 -14.92 4.31
C ARG A 62 8.05 -14.17 3.43
N ARG A 63 7.67 -13.02 2.90
CA ARG A 63 8.46 -12.22 1.94
C ARG A 63 8.94 -10.88 2.51
N GLY A 64 8.78 -10.66 3.82
CA GLY A 64 9.20 -9.44 4.49
C GLY A 64 8.42 -8.19 4.05
N TYR A 65 7.16 -8.34 3.66
CA TYR A 65 6.30 -7.19 3.35
C TYR A 65 5.98 -6.43 4.64
N LYS A 66 6.20 -5.11 4.60
CA LYS A 66 6.16 -4.22 5.77
C LYS A 66 4.77 -3.58 6.01
N GLY A 67 3.70 -4.17 5.46
CA GLY A 67 2.36 -3.63 5.58
C GLY A 67 2.03 -2.52 4.57
N ILE A 68 0.80 -1.99 4.67
CA ILE A 68 0.20 -1.10 3.66
C ILE A 68 0.56 0.37 3.85
N SER A 69 1.12 0.69 5.02
CA SER A 69 1.55 2.04 5.39
C SER A 69 2.85 2.40 4.69
N ILE A 70 2.83 3.51 3.94
CA ILE A 70 3.97 4.03 3.19
C ILE A 70 4.04 5.55 3.45
N PRO A 71 5.14 6.10 3.99
CA PRO A 71 6.24 5.36 4.60
C PRO A 71 5.76 4.51 5.79
N LEU A 72 6.45 3.41 6.04
CA LEU A 72 6.29 2.67 7.29
C LEU A 72 6.67 3.61 8.45
N THR A 73 5.78 3.77 9.42
CA THR A 73 6.13 4.48 10.65
C THR A 73 6.96 3.57 11.55
N VAL A 74 7.95 4.12 12.25
CA VAL A 74 8.83 3.34 13.16
C VAL A 74 8.03 2.58 14.22
N GLU A 75 6.92 3.15 14.68
CA GLU A 75 6.01 2.54 15.64
C GLU A 75 5.27 1.31 15.07
N ALA A 76 5.04 1.28 13.75
CA ALA A 76 4.36 0.18 13.07
C ALA A 76 5.31 -0.95 12.65
N GLU A 77 6.63 -0.78 12.70
CA GLU A 77 7.60 -1.77 12.18
C GLU A 77 7.47 -3.16 12.83
N ASN A 78 7.06 -3.20 14.10
CA ASN A 78 6.91 -4.45 14.85
C ASN A 78 5.45 -4.83 15.11
N PHE A 79 4.49 -4.12 14.49
CA PHE A 79 3.07 -4.33 14.75
C PHE A 79 2.28 -4.46 13.43
N ARG A 80 1.38 -5.46 13.38
CA ARG A 80 0.44 -5.64 12.28
C ARG A 80 -0.79 -4.76 12.51
N GLY A 81 -1.10 -3.84 11.59
CA GLY A 81 -2.14 -2.81 11.69
C GLY A 81 -3.60 -3.28 11.65
N GLY A 82 -3.92 -4.44 12.22
CA GLY A 82 -5.28 -4.99 12.29
C GLY A 82 -5.74 -5.67 11.00
N MET A 83 -7.06 -5.74 10.80
CA MET A 83 -7.71 -6.57 9.77
C MET A 83 -7.23 -6.28 8.33
N LEU A 84 -6.81 -5.05 8.04
CA LEU A 84 -6.35 -4.63 6.71
C LEU A 84 -4.93 -5.09 6.38
N GLU A 85 -4.16 -5.50 7.38
CA GLU A 85 -2.79 -6.02 7.23
C GLU A 85 -2.71 -7.52 7.61
N MET A 86 -3.86 -8.19 7.67
CA MET A 86 -3.99 -9.62 7.90
C MET A 86 -4.44 -10.30 6.62
N GLU A 87 -3.87 -11.45 6.27
CA GLU A 87 -4.34 -12.24 5.13
C GLU A 87 -5.86 -12.43 5.11
N LEU A 88 -6.46 -12.46 3.90
CA LEU A 88 -7.93 -12.56 3.74
C LEU A 88 -8.55 -13.74 4.50
N LYS A 89 -7.85 -14.88 4.56
CA LYS A 89 -8.30 -16.09 5.29
C LYS A 89 -8.30 -15.91 6.82
N GLU A 90 -7.46 -15.01 7.32
CA GLU A 90 -7.27 -14.72 8.74
C GLU A 90 -8.25 -13.64 9.17
N SER A 91 -8.39 -12.57 8.38
CA SER A 91 -9.37 -11.50 8.61
C SER A 91 -10.81 -11.99 8.57
N ALA A 92 -11.13 -12.97 7.70
CA ALA A 92 -12.46 -13.57 7.64
C ALA A 92 -12.84 -14.44 8.86
N ARG A 93 -11.91 -14.69 9.79
CA ARG A 93 -12.14 -15.49 11.02
C ARG A 93 -12.30 -14.64 12.27
N ILE A 94 -12.19 -13.33 12.15
CA ILE A 94 -12.47 -12.40 13.24
C ILE A 94 -13.98 -12.18 13.24
N ASP A 95 -14.69 -13.08 13.93
CA ASP A 95 -16.13 -12.94 14.17
C ASP A 95 -16.35 -11.77 15.13
N VAL A 96 -17.05 -10.73 14.67
CA VAL A 96 -17.59 -9.61 15.48
C VAL A 96 -18.95 -10.00 16.05
#